data_AF-A0A7Y3J2H7-F1
#
_entry.id   AF-A0A7Y3J2H7-F1
#
_cell.length_a   1.000
_cell.length_b   1.000
_cell.length_c   1.000
_cell.angle_alpha   90.00
_cell.angle_beta   90.00
_cell.angle_gamma   90.00
#
_symmetry.space_group_name_H-M   'P 1'
#
loop_
_entity.id
_entity.type
_entity.pdbx_description
1 polymer ?
#
loop_
_entity_poly.entity_id
_entity_poly.type
_entity_poly.pdbx_seq_one_letter_code
_entity_poly.pdbx_strand_id
1 'polypeptide(L)'
;MKPLNLGAGILLLGVQLLGCQVFETATPARLLEFVADESSLSFTFDHAPKSATMTTEPPGVLASPNLKGSMVSLKRQNEPPGREIRYSLEIREGQGMVTGIQGSYWGLNPKAALLRFSEVRSAGNGRNPDAIELEVLRSGSLTGLCLDLSTPGHFFRFAFPPQDVQTGQYIVIVAGARRPPTIPGTVFTWAIPGLTNQGFLVLRTAPDQLAQDAFLWGKDIKRASALAQAYHHREPYAWKTEAPWVGPAWWPEGASATRTWCRLKEKASPNGVSQWMLVANGYQTLGSVNRLIPYEESKNRPLTAKVAKKSKTKRAPSHPAAPK
;
A
#
# COMPACT_ATOMS: atom_id res chain seq x y z
N MET A 1 -13.97 -5.75 -27.45
CA MET A 1 -13.44 -5.21 -26.17
C MET A 1 -14.32 -4.04 -25.76
N LYS A 2 -15.05 -4.15 -24.65
CA LYS A 2 -15.83 -3.02 -24.11
C LYS A 2 -14.85 -2.10 -23.35
N PRO A 3 -14.94 -0.77 -23.49
CA PRO A 3 -14.14 0.14 -22.66
C PRO A 3 -14.50 -0.08 -21.19
N LEU A 4 -13.46 -0.24 -20.35
CA LEU A 4 -13.61 -0.28 -18.91
C LEU A 4 -14.11 1.10 -18.48
N ASN A 5 -15.32 1.16 -17.93
CA ASN A 5 -15.88 2.38 -17.39
C ASN A 5 -15.17 2.65 -16.05
N LEU A 6 -14.11 3.47 -16.09
CA LEU A 6 -13.44 3.97 -14.87
C LEU A 6 -14.44 4.92 -14.19
N GLY A 7 -15.08 4.44 -13.13
CA GLY A 7 -16.05 5.23 -12.37
C GLY A 7 -15.45 6.57 -11.96
N ALA A 8 -16.18 7.65 -12.23
CA ALA A 8 -15.88 8.99 -11.75
C ALA A 8 -15.72 8.97 -10.22
N GLY A 9 -14.48 8.91 -9.74
CA GLY A 9 -14.16 9.05 -8.34
C GLY A 9 -14.19 10.52 -7.98
N ILE A 10 -15.19 10.95 -7.23
CA ILE A 10 -15.18 12.26 -6.56
C ILE A 10 -13.98 12.28 -5.62
N LEU A 11 -13.05 13.19 -5.88
CA LEU A 11 -11.76 13.26 -5.23
C LEU A 11 -11.80 14.34 -4.15
N LEU A 12 -11.97 13.93 -2.89
CA LEU A 12 -11.88 14.83 -1.73
C LEU A 12 -10.40 15.03 -1.35
N LEU A 13 -9.72 15.93 -2.06
CA LEU A 13 -8.48 16.55 -1.57
C LEU A 13 -8.84 17.59 -0.50
N GLY A 14 -8.03 17.69 0.55
CA GLY A 14 -8.17 18.74 1.56
C GLY A 14 -7.91 20.12 0.94
N VAL A 15 -8.98 20.80 0.52
CA VAL A 15 -8.91 22.19 0.06
C VAL A 15 -8.79 23.08 1.29
N GLN A 16 -7.63 23.70 1.50
CA GLN A 16 -7.49 24.81 2.46
C GLN A 16 -7.84 26.13 1.76
N LEU A 17 -8.96 26.75 2.14
CA LEU A 17 -9.33 28.10 1.71
C LEU A 17 -8.63 29.12 2.61
N LEU A 18 -7.71 29.91 2.05
CA LEU A 18 -7.01 30.98 2.76
C LEU A 18 -7.61 32.36 2.40
N GLY A 19 -8.42 32.92 3.31
CA GLY A 19 -8.75 34.35 3.42
C GLY A 19 -9.71 34.94 2.37
N CYS A 20 -10.82 35.54 2.82
CA CYS A 20 -11.69 36.39 1.99
C CYS A 20 -12.14 37.61 2.81
N GLN A 21 -11.90 38.83 2.32
CA GLN A 21 -12.53 40.06 2.85
C GLN A 21 -13.73 40.41 1.96
N VAL A 22 -14.88 40.72 2.56
CA VAL A 22 -16.17 40.85 1.86
C VAL A 22 -16.53 42.33 1.67
N PHE A 23 -16.71 42.73 0.41
CA PHE A 23 -17.55 43.85 -0.01
C PHE A 23 -18.64 43.28 -0.94
N GLU A 24 -19.90 43.72 -0.79
CA GLU A 24 -21.06 43.33 -1.63
C GLU A 24 -20.79 43.51 -3.14
N THR A 25 -21.11 42.62 -4.10
CA THR A 25 -21.90 41.36 -4.10
C THR A 25 -21.30 40.30 -5.05
N ALA A 26 -19.99 40.31 -5.32
CA ALA A 26 -19.37 39.23 -6.06
C ALA A 26 -18.83 38.21 -5.05
N THR A 27 -19.21 36.93 -5.17
CA THR A 27 -18.57 35.84 -4.43
C THR A 27 -17.49 35.20 -5.31
N PRO A 28 -16.31 34.85 -4.76
CA PRO A 28 -15.26 34.17 -5.53
C PRO A 28 -15.79 32.84 -6.09
N ALA A 29 -15.30 32.43 -7.26
CA ALA A 29 -15.69 31.17 -7.91
C ALA A 29 -15.48 29.99 -6.96
N ARG A 30 -16.55 29.25 -6.71
CA ARG A 30 -16.55 28.11 -5.81
C ARG A 30 -16.30 26.83 -6.60
N LEU A 31 -15.28 26.08 -6.20
CA LEU A 31 -15.03 24.74 -6.74
C LEU A 31 -16.20 23.81 -6.38
N LEU A 32 -16.88 23.29 -7.40
CA LEU A 32 -17.95 22.31 -7.28
C LEU A 32 -17.43 20.87 -7.43
N GLU A 33 -16.53 20.65 -8.39
CA GLU A 33 -16.03 19.33 -8.73
C GLU A 33 -14.56 19.38 -9.16
N PHE A 34 -13.81 18.36 -8.77
CA PHE A 34 -12.46 18.11 -9.24
C PHE A 34 -12.36 16.67 -9.76
N VAL A 35 -11.87 16.52 -10.98
CA VAL A 35 -11.61 15.22 -11.62
C VAL A 35 -10.17 15.21 -12.11
N ALA A 36 -9.44 14.16 -11.74
CA ALA A 36 -8.11 13.87 -12.27
C ALA A 36 -8.15 12.53 -13.00
N ASP A 37 -7.69 12.53 -14.26
CA ASP A 37 -7.51 11.31 -15.04
C ASP A 37 -6.05 11.18 -15.53
N GLU A 38 -5.77 10.16 -16.33
CA GLU A 38 -4.43 9.88 -16.83
C GLU A 38 -3.86 10.98 -17.75
N SER A 39 -4.72 11.82 -18.32
CA SER A 39 -4.40 12.82 -19.35
C SER A 39 -4.63 14.27 -18.91
N SER A 40 -5.45 14.49 -17.89
CA SER A 40 -5.91 15.83 -17.55
C SER A 40 -6.34 16.00 -16.08
N LEU A 41 -6.35 17.26 -15.65
CA LEU A 41 -7.03 17.73 -14.46
C LEU A 41 -8.19 18.62 -14.88
N SER A 42 -9.37 18.46 -14.28
CA SER A 42 -10.56 19.24 -14.57
C SER A 42 -11.18 19.78 -13.28
N PHE A 43 -11.47 21.08 -13.28
CA PHE A 43 -12.05 21.81 -12.16
C PHE A 43 -13.35 22.46 -12.65
N THR A 44 -14.47 22.12 -12.02
CA THR A 44 -15.78 22.71 -12.33
C THR A 44 -16.14 23.71 -11.24
N PHE A 45 -16.50 24.93 -11.64
CA PHE A 45 -16.91 26.01 -10.76
C PHE A 45 -18.42 26.27 -10.87
N ASP A 46 -18.96 27.01 -9.91
CA ASP A 46 -20.36 27.43 -9.88
C ASP A 46 -20.69 28.53 -10.91
N HIS A 47 -19.69 29.25 -11.41
CA HIS A 47 -19.81 30.18 -12.53
C HIS A 47 -18.55 30.15 -13.41
N ALA A 48 -18.63 30.78 -14.59
CA ALA A 48 -17.55 30.84 -15.55
C ALA A 48 -16.43 31.78 -15.08
N PRO A 49 -15.20 31.29 -14.86
CA PRO A 49 -14.11 32.14 -14.44
C PRO A 49 -13.64 33.06 -15.56
N LYS A 50 -13.13 34.26 -15.21
CA LYS A 50 -12.57 35.18 -16.20
C LYS A 50 -11.18 34.79 -16.65
N SER A 51 -10.35 34.31 -15.73
CA SER A 51 -9.01 33.82 -16.05
C SER A 51 -8.55 32.78 -15.03
N ALA A 52 -7.59 31.97 -15.44
CA ALA A 52 -6.93 30.99 -14.60
C ALA A 52 -5.43 31.02 -14.86
N THR A 53 -4.64 30.94 -13.80
CA THR A 53 -3.19 30.78 -13.86
C THR A 53 -2.77 29.57 -13.03
N MET A 54 -1.86 28.77 -13.58
CA MET A 54 -1.39 27.54 -12.95
C MET A 54 0.12 27.58 -12.80
N THR A 55 0.59 27.17 -11.64
CA THR A 55 2.00 26.85 -11.40
C THR A 55 2.14 25.43 -10.89
N THR A 56 3.25 24.79 -11.23
CA THR A 56 3.53 23.42 -10.81
C THR A 56 4.95 23.28 -10.28
N GLU A 57 5.14 22.33 -9.39
CA GLU A 57 6.44 21.84 -8.97
C GLU A 57 6.52 20.34 -9.25
N PRO A 58 7.36 19.88 -10.19
CA PRO A 58 8.25 20.67 -11.05
C PRO A 58 7.49 21.53 -12.09
N PRO A 59 8.10 22.61 -12.60
CA PRO A 59 7.45 23.52 -13.55
C PRO A 59 7.22 22.85 -14.92
N GLY A 60 6.14 23.24 -15.60
CA GLY A 60 5.87 22.85 -16.99
C GLY A 60 5.23 21.47 -17.19
N VAL A 61 4.82 20.80 -16.11
CA VAL A 61 4.21 19.46 -16.18
C VAL A 61 2.69 19.48 -16.46
N LEU A 62 2.08 20.66 -16.39
CA LEU A 62 0.73 20.93 -16.85
C LEU A 62 0.77 21.97 -17.96
N ALA A 63 -0.07 21.79 -18.97
CA ALA A 63 -0.32 22.82 -19.98
C ALA A 63 -1.03 24.03 -19.37
N SER A 64 -1.06 25.15 -20.09
CA SER A 64 -1.83 26.32 -19.69
C SER A 64 -3.32 25.97 -19.50
N PRO A 65 -4.01 26.59 -18.52
CA PRO A 65 -5.43 26.37 -18.30
C PRO A 65 -6.27 26.64 -19.55
N ASN A 66 -7.21 25.74 -19.86
CA ASN A 66 -8.22 25.91 -20.89
C ASN A 66 -9.58 26.15 -20.23
N LEU A 67 -10.19 27.30 -20.50
CA LEU A 67 -11.47 27.70 -19.93
C LEU A 67 -12.60 27.39 -20.91
N LYS A 68 -13.61 26.64 -20.46
CA LYS A 68 -14.82 26.36 -21.23
C LYS A 68 -16.05 26.46 -20.32
N GLY A 69 -16.73 27.62 -20.37
CA GLY A 69 -17.82 27.92 -19.45
C GLY A 69 -17.30 27.94 -18.01
N SER A 70 -17.90 27.15 -17.11
CA SER A 70 -17.47 26.99 -15.72
C SER A 70 -16.38 25.93 -15.49
N MET A 71 -15.85 25.33 -16.56
CA MET A 71 -14.81 24.31 -16.45
C MET A 71 -13.44 24.89 -16.79
N VAL A 72 -12.45 24.57 -15.94
CA VAL A 72 -11.02 24.79 -16.20
C VAL A 72 -10.36 23.43 -16.34
N SER A 73 -9.77 23.16 -17.51
CA SER A 73 -9.04 21.92 -17.77
C SER A 73 -7.55 22.18 -18.02
N LEU A 74 -6.73 21.25 -17.56
CA LEU A 74 -5.27 21.28 -17.69
C LEU A 74 -4.81 19.94 -18.25
N LYS A 75 -4.09 19.98 -19.37
CA LYS A 75 -3.52 18.76 -19.95
C LYS A 75 -2.21 18.40 -19.24
N ARG A 76 -2.08 17.14 -18.84
CA ARG A 76 -0.85 16.56 -18.29
C ARG A 76 0.21 16.42 -19.38
N GLN A 77 1.45 16.78 -19.10
CA GLN A 77 2.55 16.68 -20.06
C GLN A 77 3.91 16.60 -19.36
N ASN A 78 4.90 15.93 -19.97
CA ASN A 78 6.29 15.92 -19.49
C ASN A 78 6.46 15.56 -18.00
N GLU A 79 5.58 14.73 -17.47
CA GLU A 79 5.57 14.42 -16.04
C GLU A 79 6.71 13.46 -15.69
N PRO A 80 7.51 13.77 -14.66
CA PRO A 80 8.47 12.81 -14.14
C PRO A 80 7.72 11.63 -13.50
N PRO A 81 7.93 10.39 -13.97
CA PRO A 81 7.27 9.21 -13.42
C PRO A 81 7.50 9.10 -11.92
N GLY A 82 6.43 8.81 -11.17
CA GLY A 82 6.56 8.48 -9.75
C GLY A 82 6.97 9.62 -8.84
N ARG A 83 6.96 10.86 -9.33
CA ARG A 83 7.26 12.04 -8.53
C ARG A 83 5.96 12.74 -8.15
N GLU A 84 5.89 13.23 -6.91
CA GLU A 84 4.82 14.12 -6.49
C GLU A 84 4.92 15.42 -7.30
N ILE A 85 3.82 15.75 -7.96
CA ILE A 85 3.61 17.00 -8.67
C ILE A 85 2.69 17.83 -7.81
N ARG A 86 3.19 18.96 -7.32
CA ARG A 86 2.39 19.95 -6.60
C ARG A 86 1.92 21.00 -7.57
N TYR A 87 0.71 21.49 -7.38
CA TYR A 87 0.13 22.52 -8.23
C TYR A 87 -0.56 23.60 -7.41
N SER A 88 -0.56 24.82 -7.95
CA SER A 88 -1.30 25.96 -7.44
C SER A 88 -2.07 26.61 -8.60
N LEU A 89 -3.39 26.50 -8.54
CA LEU A 89 -4.32 27.10 -9.48
C LEU A 89 -4.92 28.35 -8.85
N GLU A 90 -4.67 29.50 -9.47
CA GLU A 90 -5.37 30.74 -9.15
C GLU A 90 -6.46 30.98 -10.19
N ILE A 91 -7.69 31.10 -9.73
CA ILE A 91 -8.84 31.50 -10.53
C ILE A 91 -9.14 32.95 -10.22
N ARG A 92 -9.18 33.81 -11.23
CA ARG A 92 -9.55 35.22 -11.04
C ARG A 92 -10.92 35.48 -11.63
N GLU A 93 -11.74 36.07 -10.78
CA GLU A 93 -13.02 36.67 -11.13
C GLU A 93 -12.89 38.19 -11.22
N GLY A 94 -13.76 38.78 -12.04
CA GLY A 94 -14.13 40.20 -12.00
C GLY A 94 -13.12 41.18 -11.40
N GLN A 95 -13.57 41.98 -10.43
CA GLN A 95 -12.83 43.08 -9.80
C GLN A 95 -11.76 42.58 -8.80
N GLY A 96 -10.89 41.65 -9.22
CA GLY A 96 -9.72 41.24 -8.46
C GLY A 96 -9.97 40.15 -7.41
N MET A 97 -11.10 39.47 -7.45
CA MET A 97 -11.32 38.32 -6.57
C MET A 97 -10.58 37.09 -7.08
N VAL A 98 -9.98 36.36 -6.15
CA VAL A 98 -9.13 35.21 -6.47
C VAL A 98 -9.54 34.02 -5.63
N THR A 99 -9.80 32.89 -6.27
CA THR A 99 -9.87 31.58 -5.62
C THR A 99 -8.54 30.87 -5.85
N GLY A 100 -7.81 30.59 -4.76
CA GLY A 100 -6.61 29.76 -4.80
C GLY A 100 -6.93 28.30 -4.49
N ILE A 101 -6.46 27.39 -5.32
CA ILE A 101 -6.56 25.93 -5.12
C ILE A 101 -5.15 25.36 -5.15
N GLN A 102 -4.79 24.63 -4.11
CA GLN A 102 -3.53 23.90 -4.03
C GLN A 102 -3.82 22.41 -3.93
N GLY A 103 -2.96 21.60 -4.55
CA GLY A 103 -3.05 20.15 -4.48
C GLY A 103 -1.79 19.47 -4.96
N SER A 104 -1.82 18.14 -4.91
CA SER A 104 -0.78 17.33 -5.53
C SER A 104 -1.35 16.07 -6.17
N TYR A 105 -0.60 15.51 -7.09
CA TYR A 105 -0.86 14.21 -7.72
C TYR A 105 0.50 13.57 -8.10
N TRP A 106 0.49 12.31 -8.54
CA TRP A 106 1.73 11.62 -8.91
C TRP A 106 1.91 11.49 -10.43
N GLY A 107 3.12 11.79 -10.89
CA GLY A 107 3.48 11.65 -12.31
C GLY A 107 3.34 10.20 -12.78
N LEU A 108 2.73 10.02 -13.94
CA LEU A 108 2.43 8.69 -14.47
C LEU A 108 3.72 7.97 -14.92
N ASN A 109 3.86 6.69 -14.57
CA ASN A 109 4.88 5.83 -15.16
C ASN A 109 4.28 5.03 -16.35
N PRO A 110 4.49 5.45 -17.61
CA PRO A 110 3.91 4.77 -18.78
C PRO A 110 4.52 3.38 -19.03
N LYS A 111 5.65 3.06 -18.38
CA LYS A 111 6.35 1.78 -18.49
C LYS A 111 6.34 1.05 -17.16
N ALA A 112 5.33 1.26 -16.32
CA ALA A 112 5.24 0.60 -15.02
C ALA A 112 5.31 -0.93 -15.13
N ALA A 113 6.25 -1.53 -14.40
CA ALA A 113 6.29 -2.97 -14.21
C ALA A 113 4.98 -3.45 -13.56
N LEU A 114 4.53 -4.65 -13.93
CA LEU A 114 3.44 -5.32 -13.22
C LEU A 114 4.05 -6.30 -12.24
N LEU A 115 3.83 -6.05 -10.96
CA LEU A 115 4.35 -6.86 -9.87
C LEU A 115 3.23 -7.61 -9.17
N ARG A 116 3.58 -8.68 -8.47
CA ARG A 116 2.66 -9.48 -7.64
C ARG A 116 3.39 -10.02 -6.43
N PHE A 117 2.74 -10.05 -5.26
CA PHE A 117 3.28 -10.76 -4.10
C PHE A 117 3.42 -12.25 -4.40
N SER A 118 4.62 -12.79 -4.20
CA SER A 118 4.94 -14.21 -4.40
C SER A 118 5.25 -14.92 -3.08
N GLU A 119 5.96 -14.27 -2.17
CA GLU A 119 6.29 -14.80 -0.84
C GLU A 119 6.18 -13.68 0.20
N VAL A 120 5.56 -13.93 1.36
CA VAL A 120 5.57 -13.03 2.51
C VAL A 120 6.02 -13.81 3.72
N ARG A 121 6.95 -13.25 4.49
CA ARG A 121 7.48 -13.83 5.73
C ARG A 121 7.38 -12.83 6.85
N SER A 122 6.64 -13.19 7.90
CA SER A 122 6.49 -12.37 9.11
C SER A 122 7.01 -13.10 10.35
N ALA A 123 7.35 -12.32 11.38
CA ALA A 123 7.94 -12.78 12.63
C ALA A 123 9.22 -13.59 12.42
N GLY A 124 10.04 -13.09 11.51
CA GLY A 124 11.41 -13.49 11.28
C GLY A 124 12.27 -13.37 12.53
N ASN A 125 13.41 -14.07 12.52
CA ASN A 125 14.44 -13.97 13.55
C ASN A 125 15.73 -13.46 12.91
N GLY A 126 16.78 -13.22 13.72
CA GLY A 126 18.06 -12.73 13.20
C GLY A 126 18.68 -13.58 12.09
N ARG A 127 18.31 -14.88 11.98
CA ARG A 127 18.74 -15.77 10.88
C ARG A 127 17.80 -15.76 9.67
N ASN A 128 16.52 -15.45 9.88
CA ASN A 128 15.47 -15.45 8.85
C ASN A 128 14.65 -14.17 9.03
N PRO A 129 15.09 -13.01 8.54
CA PRO A 129 14.44 -11.72 8.81
C PRO A 129 13.04 -11.67 8.20
N ASP A 130 12.18 -10.74 8.59
CA ASP A 130 10.93 -10.54 7.84
C ASP A 130 11.25 -10.23 6.37
N ALA A 131 10.41 -10.70 5.45
CA ALA A 131 10.64 -10.49 4.02
C ALA A 131 9.35 -10.42 3.23
N ILE A 132 9.36 -9.66 2.14
CA ILE A 132 8.30 -9.57 1.15
C ILE A 132 8.97 -9.79 -0.20
N GLU A 133 8.57 -10.83 -0.91
CA GLU A 133 8.99 -11.12 -2.27
C GLU A 133 7.89 -10.75 -3.26
N LEU A 134 8.32 -10.13 -4.34
CA LEU A 134 7.50 -9.77 -5.48
C LEU A 134 8.04 -10.47 -6.73
N GLU A 135 7.14 -11.03 -7.53
CA GLU A 135 7.42 -11.53 -8.86
C GLU A 135 7.08 -10.46 -9.90
N VAL A 136 7.97 -10.29 -10.89
CA VAL A 136 7.73 -9.42 -12.04
C VAL A 136 6.90 -10.17 -13.08
N LEU A 137 5.63 -9.83 -13.23
CA LEU A 137 4.73 -10.40 -14.23
C LEU A 137 4.91 -9.75 -15.61
N ARG A 138 5.19 -8.45 -15.63
CA ARG A 138 5.46 -7.67 -16.85
C ARG A 138 6.68 -6.78 -16.65
N SER A 139 7.65 -6.89 -17.55
CA SER A 139 8.83 -6.02 -17.61
C SER A 139 8.44 -4.54 -17.63
N GLY A 140 9.29 -3.71 -17.05
CA GLY A 140 9.06 -2.27 -16.96
C GLY A 140 9.95 -1.60 -15.93
N SER A 141 9.66 -0.33 -15.65
CA SER A 141 10.33 0.47 -14.63
C SER A 141 9.57 0.39 -13.30
N LEU A 142 10.31 0.31 -12.20
CA LEU A 142 9.79 0.40 -10.83
C LEU A 142 9.54 1.84 -10.37
N THR A 143 9.94 2.83 -11.15
CA THR A 143 9.80 4.25 -10.80
C THR A 143 8.35 4.57 -10.46
N GLY A 144 8.12 5.13 -9.27
CA GLY A 144 6.78 5.53 -8.82
C GLY A 144 5.93 4.44 -8.21
N LEU A 145 6.28 3.17 -8.40
CA LEU A 145 5.62 2.10 -7.67
C LEU A 145 5.82 2.32 -6.18
N CYS A 146 4.83 1.93 -5.39
CA CYS A 146 4.93 1.96 -3.95
C CYS A 146 4.35 0.70 -3.31
N LEU A 147 4.91 0.36 -2.15
CA LEU A 147 4.41 -0.67 -1.26
C LEU A 147 3.96 0.00 0.04
N ASP A 148 2.66 -0.05 0.28
CA ASP A 148 2.08 0.38 1.54
C ASP A 148 2.03 -0.78 2.50
N LEU A 149 2.57 -0.57 3.70
CA LEU A 149 2.57 -1.48 4.82
C LEU A 149 1.77 -0.83 5.96
N SER A 150 0.71 -1.51 6.39
CA SER A 150 -0.03 -1.14 7.58
C SER A 150 -0.02 -2.28 8.60
N THR A 151 0.37 -1.96 9.83
CA THR A 151 0.32 -2.84 10.99
C THR A 151 -0.36 -2.12 12.14
N PRO A 152 -0.74 -2.79 13.24
CA PRO A 152 -1.39 -2.12 14.36
C PRO A 152 -0.57 -0.94 14.88
N GLY A 153 -1.13 0.27 14.79
CA GLY A 153 -0.49 1.51 15.24
C GLY A 153 0.57 2.08 14.31
N HIS A 154 0.79 1.50 13.12
CA HIS A 154 1.86 1.94 12.23
C HIS A 154 1.45 1.89 10.75
N PHE A 155 1.86 2.91 10.02
CA PHE A 155 1.73 2.99 8.57
C PHE A 155 3.08 3.39 7.97
N PHE A 156 3.47 2.72 6.90
CA PHE A 156 4.71 2.96 6.18
C PHE A 156 4.47 2.82 4.69
N ARG A 157 4.98 3.78 3.91
CA ARG A 157 4.98 3.72 2.46
C ARG A 157 6.42 3.60 1.98
N PHE A 158 6.71 2.52 1.28
CA PHE A 158 7.98 2.31 0.59
C PHE A 158 7.84 2.75 -0.86
N ALA A 159 8.62 3.74 -1.30
CA ALA A 159 8.74 4.09 -2.70
C ALA A 159 9.87 3.26 -3.33
N PHE A 160 9.59 2.61 -4.45
CA PHE A 160 10.60 1.81 -5.13
C PHE A 160 11.67 2.71 -5.78
N PRO A 161 12.95 2.30 -5.76
CA PRO A 161 13.99 3.03 -6.47
C PRO A 161 13.75 2.96 -7.99
N PRO A 162 14.21 3.96 -8.76
CA PRO A 162 14.12 3.92 -10.22
C PRO A 162 15.03 2.82 -10.75
N GLN A 163 14.43 1.71 -11.17
CA GLN A 163 15.12 0.52 -11.65
C GLN A 163 14.26 -0.18 -12.69
N ASP A 164 14.86 -0.60 -13.79
CA ASP A 164 14.18 -1.44 -14.78
C ASP A 164 14.29 -2.92 -14.40
N VAL A 165 13.20 -3.65 -14.62
CA VAL A 165 13.06 -5.07 -14.30
C VAL A 165 12.48 -5.85 -15.47
N GLN A 166 12.79 -7.15 -15.51
CA GLN A 166 12.35 -8.08 -16.54
C GLN A 166 11.36 -9.10 -15.96
N THR A 167 10.39 -9.51 -16.78
CA THR A 167 9.45 -10.59 -16.44
C THR A 167 10.19 -11.84 -15.94
N GLY A 168 9.67 -12.43 -14.87
CA GLY A 168 10.23 -13.63 -14.22
C GLY A 168 11.33 -13.33 -13.19
N GLN A 169 11.79 -12.09 -13.06
CA GLN A 169 12.67 -11.68 -11.98
C GLN A 169 11.91 -11.56 -10.65
N TYR A 170 12.67 -11.58 -9.55
CA TYR A 170 12.16 -11.40 -8.20
C TYR A 170 12.77 -10.17 -7.52
N ILE A 171 11.96 -9.48 -6.73
CA ILE A 171 12.36 -8.37 -5.87
C ILE A 171 12.10 -8.79 -4.43
N VAL A 172 13.07 -8.60 -3.53
CA VAL A 172 12.88 -8.95 -2.11
C VAL A 172 13.10 -7.73 -1.23
N ILE A 173 12.12 -7.41 -0.42
CA ILE A 173 12.17 -6.35 0.59
C ILE A 173 12.30 -7.01 1.95
N VAL A 174 13.36 -6.70 2.69
CA VAL A 174 13.65 -7.27 4.00
C VAL A 174 13.18 -6.31 5.10
N ALA A 175 12.36 -6.77 6.02
CA ALA A 175 11.84 -5.97 7.12
C ALA A 175 12.69 -6.16 8.39
N GLY A 176 12.87 -5.09 9.15
CA GLY A 176 13.56 -5.09 10.46
C GLY A 176 15.09 -5.21 10.41
N ALA A 177 15.70 -5.32 9.22
CA ALA A 177 17.16 -5.41 9.08
C ALA A 177 17.78 -4.02 8.88
N ARG A 178 18.81 -3.65 9.65
CA ARG A 178 19.57 -2.39 9.41
C ARG A 178 20.35 -2.40 8.09
N ARG A 179 20.81 -3.59 7.69
CA ARG A 179 21.47 -3.85 6.41
C ARG A 179 20.84 -5.10 5.82
N PRO A 180 20.06 -4.99 4.74
CA PRO A 180 19.45 -6.16 4.15
C PRO A 180 20.56 -7.05 3.55
N PRO A 181 20.49 -8.38 3.71
CA PRO A 181 21.42 -9.28 3.06
C PRO A 181 21.24 -9.23 1.53
N THR A 182 22.30 -9.50 0.78
CA THR A 182 22.18 -9.81 -0.65
C THR A 182 21.55 -11.18 -0.81
N ILE A 183 20.44 -11.27 -1.55
CA ILE A 183 19.74 -12.54 -1.80
C ILE A 183 20.01 -12.93 -3.27
N PRO A 184 20.65 -14.08 -3.53
CA PRO A 184 20.88 -14.54 -4.90
C PRO A 184 19.57 -14.63 -5.71
N GLY A 185 19.63 -14.23 -6.98
CA GLY A 185 18.46 -14.26 -7.88
C GLY A 185 17.49 -13.08 -7.72
N THR A 186 17.78 -12.11 -6.85
CA THR A 186 16.97 -10.90 -6.67
C THR A 186 17.57 -9.70 -7.39
N VAL A 187 16.71 -8.79 -7.85
CA VAL A 187 17.15 -7.54 -8.49
C VAL A 187 17.77 -6.58 -7.47
N PHE A 188 17.18 -6.47 -6.27
CA PHE A 188 17.73 -5.70 -5.15
C PHE A 188 17.07 -6.10 -3.82
N THR A 189 17.71 -5.71 -2.71
CA THR A 189 17.17 -5.84 -1.36
C THR A 189 17.12 -4.51 -0.62
N TRP A 190 16.04 -4.28 0.12
CA TRP A 190 15.83 -3.03 0.88
C TRP A 190 15.38 -3.31 2.31
N ALA A 191 15.64 -2.36 3.22
CA ALA A 191 15.22 -2.40 4.62
C ALA A 191 13.95 -1.58 4.87
N ILE A 192 12.90 -2.20 5.41
CA ILE A 192 11.70 -1.51 5.89
C ILE A 192 11.48 -1.77 7.40
N PRO A 193 10.57 -1.06 8.09
CA PRO A 193 10.19 -1.40 9.45
C PRO A 193 9.76 -2.86 9.57
N GLY A 194 10.01 -3.47 10.74
CA GLY A 194 9.67 -4.87 11.01
C GLY A 194 8.18 -5.18 10.76
N LEU A 195 7.88 -6.38 10.30
CA LEU A 195 6.50 -6.84 10.19
C LEU A 195 6.01 -7.28 11.57
N THR A 196 4.69 -7.26 11.76
CA THR A 196 4.08 -7.80 12.99
C THR A 196 3.30 -9.08 12.67
N ASN A 197 2.70 -9.69 13.68
CA ASN A 197 1.88 -10.90 13.52
C ASN A 197 0.56 -10.65 12.75
N GLN A 198 0.25 -9.40 12.41
CA GLN A 198 -0.88 -9.03 11.58
C GLN A 198 -0.59 -7.73 10.82
N GLY A 199 -1.21 -7.57 9.66
CA GLY A 199 -1.07 -6.38 8.87
C GLY A 199 -1.64 -6.54 7.48
N PHE A 200 -1.42 -5.51 6.68
CA PHE A 200 -1.89 -5.41 5.32
C PHE A 200 -0.80 -4.78 4.44
N LEU A 201 -0.60 -5.37 3.27
CA LEU A 201 0.28 -4.87 2.21
C LEU A 201 -0.56 -4.46 1.00
N VAL A 202 -0.21 -3.32 0.40
CA VAL A 202 -0.77 -2.89 -0.89
C VAL A 202 0.35 -2.50 -1.82
N LEU A 203 0.38 -3.10 -3.00
CA LEU A 203 1.29 -2.74 -4.07
C LEU A 203 0.56 -1.87 -5.08
N ARG A 204 1.10 -0.70 -5.41
CA ARG A 204 0.48 0.27 -6.32
C ARG A 204 1.45 0.76 -7.38
N THR A 205 0.91 1.19 -8.51
CA THR A 205 1.66 1.85 -9.58
C THR A 205 2.09 3.28 -9.21
N ALA A 206 1.32 3.93 -8.34
CA ALA A 206 1.62 5.20 -7.70
C ALA A 206 0.75 5.35 -6.42
N PRO A 207 1.12 6.25 -5.48
CA PRO A 207 0.42 6.41 -4.20
C PRO A 207 -1.09 6.68 -4.29
N ASP A 208 -1.52 7.41 -5.31
CA ASP A 208 -2.91 7.78 -5.59
C ASP A 208 -3.59 6.87 -6.63
N GLN A 209 -2.91 5.81 -7.09
CA GLN A 209 -3.44 4.89 -8.10
C GLN A 209 -3.97 3.59 -7.51
N LEU A 210 -4.75 2.89 -8.33
CA LEU A 210 -5.29 1.56 -8.01
C LEU A 210 -4.17 0.58 -7.65
N ALA A 211 -4.46 -0.30 -6.69
CA ALA A 211 -3.50 -1.34 -6.33
C ALA A 211 -3.39 -2.41 -7.42
N GLN A 212 -2.14 -2.80 -7.69
CA GLN A 212 -1.80 -3.95 -8.53
C GLN A 212 -2.11 -5.26 -7.80
N ASP A 213 -1.81 -5.31 -6.50
CA ASP A 213 -1.96 -6.51 -5.67
C ASP A 213 -2.07 -6.12 -4.18
N ALA A 214 -2.61 -7.02 -3.37
CA ALA A 214 -2.75 -6.80 -1.94
C ALA A 214 -2.60 -8.11 -1.16
N PHE A 215 -2.09 -8.01 0.06
CA PHE A 215 -1.92 -9.16 0.95
C PHE A 215 -2.31 -8.81 2.39
N LEU A 216 -3.24 -9.58 2.96
CA LEU A 216 -3.71 -9.43 4.33
C LEU A 216 -3.30 -10.65 5.15
N TRP A 217 -2.66 -10.43 6.30
CA TRP A 217 -2.33 -11.50 7.24
C TRP A 217 -2.69 -11.11 8.67
N GLY A 218 -2.95 -12.11 9.51
CA GLY A 218 -3.16 -11.86 10.93
C GLY A 218 -3.70 -13.05 11.69
N LYS A 219 -3.31 -13.16 12.96
CA LYS A 219 -3.85 -14.16 13.90
C LYS A 219 -5.35 -14.00 14.15
N ASP A 220 -5.83 -12.78 14.17
CA ASP A 220 -7.24 -12.44 14.33
C ASP A 220 -7.74 -11.73 13.07
N ILE A 221 -8.53 -12.46 12.29
CA ILE A 221 -9.14 -11.98 11.04
C ILE A 221 -9.98 -10.72 11.24
N LYS A 222 -10.70 -10.60 12.37
CA LYS A 222 -11.56 -9.45 12.63
C LYS A 222 -10.69 -8.21 12.82
N ARG A 223 -9.58 -8.34 13.54
CA ARG A 223 -8.61 -7.25 13.71
C ARG A 223 -7.90 -6.91 12.40
N ALA A 224 -7.44 -7.91 11.64
CA ALA A 224 -6.77 -7.67 10.36
C ALA A 224 -7.72 -6.98 9.36
N SER A 225 -8.97 -7.44 9.28
CA SER A 225 -10.02 -6.82 8.46
C SER A 225 -10.34 -5.39 8.91
N ALA A 226 -10.46 -5.15 10.22
CA ALA A 226 -10.63 -3.80 10.75
C ALA A 226 -9.45 -2.87 10.40
N LEU A 227 -8.22 -3.40 10.37
CA LEU A 227 -7.04 -2.65 9.90
C LEU A 227 -7.14 -2.32 8.41
N ALA A 228 -7.55 -3.28 7.57
CA ALA A 228 -7.76 -3.03 6.16
C ALA A 228 -8.83 -1.95 5.94
N GLN A 229 -9.96 -2.02 6.67
CA GLN A 229 -11.02 -1.02 6.63
C GLN A 229 -10.51 0.35 7.10
N ALA A 230 -9.77 0.42 8.20
CA ALA A 230 -9.17 1.66 8.68
C ALA A 230 -8.20 2.25 7.66
N TYR A 231 -7.41 1.41 6.97
CA TYR A 231 -6.58 1.84 5.86
C TYR A 231 -7.41 2.40 4.70
N HIS A 232 -8.56 1.79 4.37
CA HIS A 232 -9.46 2.33 3.33
C HIS A 232 -10.05 3.68 3.69
N HIS A 233 -10.39 3.91 4.95
CA HIS A 233 -10.86 5.22 5.39
C HIS A 233 -9.77 6.29 5.31
N ARG A 234 -8.50 5.90 5.44
CA ARG A 234 -7.35 6.80 5.36
C ARG A 234 -6.92 7.09 3.92
N GLU A 235 -7.08 6.10 3.04
CA GLU A 235 -6.64 6.14 1.65
C GLU A 235 -7.86 5.93 0.75
N PRO A 236 -8.51 6.99 0.24
CA PRO A 236 -9.75 6.88 -0.53
C PRO A 236 -9.61 6.06 -1.83
N TYR A 237 -8.37 5.84 -2.29
CA TYR A 237 -8.00 4.99 -3.43
C TYR A 237 -7.56 3.58 -3.02
N ALA A 238 -7.72 3.20 -1.76
CA ALA A 238 -7.56 1.82 -1.33
C ALA A 238 -8.53 0.91 -2.07
N TRP A 239 -8.09 -0.34 -2.23
CA TRP A 239 -8.76 -1.40 -2.94
C TRP A 239 -10.20 -1.59 -2.44
N LYS A 240 -11.20 -0.96 -3.06
CA LYS A 240 -12.59 -1.11 -2.62
C LYS A 240 -13.05 -2.55 -2.88
N THR A 241 -13.10 -3.34 -1.82
CA THR A 241 -13.87 -4.57 -1.84
C THR A 241 -15.35 -4.19 -1.93
N GLU A 242 -16.09 -4.76 -2.90
CA GLU A 242 -17.54 -4.49 -3.07
C GLU A 242 -18.36 -4.90 -1.82
N ALA A 243 -17.76 -5.69 -0.93
CA ALA A 243 -18.30 -6.10 0.36
C ALA A 243 -17.15 -6.19 1.38
N PRO A 244 -17.41 -6.00 2.70
CA PRO A 244 -16.40 -6.25 3.73
C PRO A 244 -15.78 -7.63 3.50
N TRP A 245 -14.45 -7.73 3.60
CA TRP A 245 -13.73 -8.97 3.33
C TRP A 245 -14.31 -10.14 4.14
N VAL A 246 -15.01 -11.05 3.45
CA VAL A 246 -15.66 -12.24 4.03
C VAL A 246 -14.79 -13.50 3.90
N GLY A 247 -13.66 -13.42 3.21
CA GLY A 247 -12.73 -14.53 3.03
C GLY A 247 -11.85 -14.75 4.26
N PRO A 248 -11.31 -15.96 4.51
CA PRO A 248 -10.45 -16.18 5.66
C PRO A 248 -9.14 -15.39 5.54
N ALA A 249 -8.82 -14.52 6.52
CA ALA A 249 -7.44 -14.12 6.76
C ALA A 249 -6.68 -15.38 7.19
N TRP A 250 -5.53 -15.56 6.58
CA TRP A 250 -4.98 -16.90 6.47
C TRP A 250 -4.05 -17.21 7.64
N TRP A 251 -4.68 -17.55 8.76
CA TRP A 251 -4.02 -18.01 9.97
C TRP A 251 -4.60 -19.36 10.42
N PRO A 252 -3.98 -20.49 10.01
CA PRO A 252 -4.35 -21.77 10.59
C PRO A 252 -4.10 -21.74 12.10
N GLU A 253 -5.08 -22.28 12.83
CA GLU A 253 -5.01 -22.52 14.27
C GLU A 253 -3.73 -23.33 14.58
N GLY A 254 -3.02 -23.00 15.66
CA GLY A 254 -1.83 -23.76 16.09
C GLY A 254 -0.46 -23.41 15.46
N ALA A 255 -0.37 -22.67 14.35
CA ALA A 255 0.95 -22.41 13.75
C ALA A 255 1.82 -21.41 14.57
N SER A 256 3.15 -21.58 14.53
CA SER A 256 4.12 -20.79 15.31
C SER A 256 4.49 -19.45 14.67
N ALA A 257 5.35 -18.65 15.33
CA ALA A 257 5.61 -17.24 15.01
C ALA A 257 6.31 -17.01 13.65
N THR A 258 7.36 -17.75 13.30
CA THR A 258 7.98 -17.66 11.97
C THR A 258 7.10 -18.34 10.94
N ARG A 259 6.61 -17.60 9.95
CA ARG A 259 5.74 -18.13 8.88
C ARG A 259 6.10 -17.55 7.52
N THR A 260 6.05 -18.42 6.51
CA THR A 260 6.20 -18.07 5.11
C THR A 260 4.91 -18.42 4.36
N TRP A 261 4.28 -17.41 3.76
CA TRP A 261 3.16 -17.57 2.84
C TRP A 261 3.68 -17.46 1.42
N CYS A 262 3.43 -18.48 0.59
CA CYS A 262 3.80 -18.49 -0.82
C CYS A 262 2.55 -18.48 -1.70
N ARG A 263 2.59 -17.78 -2.83
CA ARG A 263 1.55 -17.82 -3.85
C ARG A 263 1.81 -18.98 -4.82
N LEU A 264 0.76 -19.75 -5.10
CA LEU A 264 0.70 -20.86 -6.05
C LEU A 264 0.63 -20.31 -7.48
N LYS A 265 1.63 -20.62 -8.33
CA LYS A 265 1.68 -20.14 -9.71
C LYS A 265 0.56 -20.69 -10.61
N GLU A 266 0.07 -21.89 -10.34
CA GLU A 266 -0.74 -22.68 -11.28
C GLU A 266 -2.26 -22.39 -11.20
N LYS A 267 -2.73 -21.59 -10.24
CA LYS A 267 -4.17 -21.33 -10.10
C LYS A 267 -4.63 -20.13 -10.94
N ALA A 268 -5.54 -20.42 -11.88
CA ALA A 268 -6.01 -19.52 -12.94
C ALA A 268 -6.75 -18.25 -12.49
N SER A 269 -7.25 -18.16 -11.26
CA SER A 269 -7.91 -16.93 -10.78
C SER A 269 -6.83 -15.93 -10.34
N PRO A 270 -6.64 -14.78 -11.00
CA PRO A 270 -5.56 -13.85 -10.69
C PRO A 270 -5.61 -13.31 -9.25
N ASN A 271 -6.78 -13.38 -8.60
CA ASN A 271 -7.02 -12.89 -7.25
C ASN A 271 -7.79 -13.94 -6.43
N GLY A 272 -7.35 -14.20 -5.20
CA GLY A 272 -8.11 -15.03 -4.26
C GLY A 272 -7.26 -15.72 -3.19
N VAL A 273 -7.86 -15.96 -2.03
CA VAL A 273 -7.22 -16.64 -0.89
C VAL A 273 -6.72 -18.04 -1.27
N SER A 274 -7.42 -18.71 -2.19
CA SER A 274 -7.10 -20.06 -2.65
C SER A 274 -5.76 -20.17 -3.38
N GLN A 275 -5.16 -19.05 -3.78
CA GLN A 275 -3.85 -18.99 -4.40
C GLN A 275 -2.70 -19.00 -3.38
N TRP A 276 -2.96 -18.80 -2.11
CA TRP A 276 -1.90 -18.77 -1.11
C TRP A 276 -1.68 -20.17 -0.53
N MET A 277 -0.45 -20.47 -0.09
CA MET A 277 -0.09 -21.62 0.73
C MET A 277 0.83 -21.25 1.90
N LEU A 278 0.53 -21.76 3.11
CA LEU A 278 1.46 -21.67 4.24
C LEU A 278 2.50 -22.77 4.02
N VAL A 279 3.75 -22.37 3.88
CA VAL A 279 4.87 -23.28 3.61
C VAL A 279 5.55 -23.66 4.92
N ALA A 280 6.06 -24.89 4.98
CA ALA A 280 6.84 -25.35 6.12
C ALA A 280 8.11 -24.50 6.34
N ASN A 281 8.47 -24.28 7.61
CA ASN A 281 9.66 -23.50 7.97
C ASN A 281 10.93 -24.09 7.32
N GLY A 282 11.79 -23.23 6.77
CA GLY A 282 13.05 -23.63 6.13
C GLY A 282 12.95 -24.00 4.65
N TYR A 283 11.75 -24.02 4.05
CA TYR A 283 11.54 -24.19 2.61
C TYR A 283 11.35 -22.88 1.86
N GLN A 284 11.72 -21.76 2.49
CA GLN A 284 11.76 -20.44 1.86
C GLN A 284 12.65 -20.44 0.61
N THR A 285 12.21 -19.71 -0.40
CA THR A 285 12.80 -19.74 -1.74
C THR A 285 13.00 -18.35 -2.30
N LEU A 286 13.20 -17.37 -1.43
CA LEU A 286 13.47 -15.98 -1.80
C LEU A 286 14.50 -15.90 -2.93
N GLY A 287 14.13 -15.21 -4.02
CA GLY A 287 14.90 -15.08 -5.25
C GLY A 287 14.71 -16.20 -6.26
N SER A 288 13.76 -17.11 -6.06
CA SER A 288 13.53 -18.26 -6.93
C SER A 288 12.07 -18.71 -6.93
N VAL A 289 11.74 -19.72 -7.74
CA VAL A 289 10.39 -20.29 -7.76
C VAL A 289 10.05 -20.92 -6.41
N ASN A 290 8.88 -20.55 -5.86
CA ASN A 290 8.36 -21.07 -4.61
C ASN A 290 8.41 -22.60 -4.51
N ARG A 291 9.04 -23.13 -3.45
CA ARG A 291 8.91 -24.55 -3.10
C ARG A 291 7.58 -24.78 -2.39
N LEU A 292 6.69 -25.52 -3.04
CA LEU A 292 5.30 -25.71 -2.60
C LEU A 292 5.16 -26.92 -1.66
N ILE A 293 5.90 -26.95 -0.56
CA ILE A 293 5.75 -27.99 0.48
C ILE A 293 4.78 -27.48 1.55
N PRO A 294 3.55 -28.04 1.64
CA PRO A 294 2.55 -27.57 2.59
C PRO A 294 3.02 -27.69 4.03
N TYR A 295 2.64 -26.73 4.87
CA TYR A 295 2.76 -26.88 6.30
C TYR A 295 1.84 -28.01 6.80
N GLU A 296 2.42 -29.10 7.30
CA GLU A 296 1.69 -30.17 7.99
C GLU A 296 1.77 -29.97 9.51
N GLU A 297 0.62 -29.70 10.14
CA GLU A 297 0.54 -29.45 11.59
C GLU A 297 0.94 -30.69 12.42
N SER A 298 0.63 -31.89 11.93
CA SER A 298 0.91 -33.17 12.61
C SER A 298 2.40 -33.49 12.74
N LYS A 299 3.22 -33.05 11.78
CA LYS A 299 4.68 -33.28 11.77
C LYS A 299 5.47 -32.23 12.52
N ASN A 300 4.88 -31.05 12.76
CA ASN A 300 5.55 -29.88 13.34
C ASN A 300 5.14 -29.56 14.78
N ARG A 301 4.30 -30.37 15.42
CA ARG A 301 4.16 -30.29 16.88
C ARG A 301 5.48 -30.70 17.52
N PRO A 302 6.13 -29.85 18.33
CA PRO A 302 7.22 -30.34 19.15
C PRO A 302 6.68 -31.49 20.00
N LEU A 303 7.39 -32.63 19.98
CA LEU A 303 7.08 -33.85 20.76
C LEU A 303 7.04 -33.61 22.29
N THR A 304 7.23 -32.38 22.74
CA THR A 304 7.40 -31.97 24.13
C THR A 304 6.21 -31.15 24.62
N ALA A 305 5.07 -31.80 24.79
CA ALA A 305 4.11 -31.43 25.84
C ALA A 305 3.27 -32.61 26.35
N LYS A 306 3.83 -33.83 26.40
CA LYS A 306 3.53 -34.71 27.53
C LYS A 306 4.22 -34.11 28.74
N VAL A 307 3.62 -33.05 29.30
CA VAL A 307 3.95 -32.62 30.66
C VAL A 307 3.54 -33.76 31.56
N ALA A 308 4.50 -34.61 31.90
CA ALA A 308 4.38 -35.48 33.04
C ALA A 308 4.04 -34.58 34.23
N LYS A 309 2.80 -34.68 34.73
CA LYS A 309 2.42 -34.23 36.07
C LYS A 309 3.26 -35.03 37.06
N LYS A 310 4.52 -34.65 37.27
CA LYS A 310 5.27 -35.06 38.46
C LYS A 310 4.64 -34.29 39.62
N SER A 311 3.81 -35.02 40.36
CA SER A 311 3.31 -34.67 41.68
C SER A 311 4.42 -34.00 42.50
N LYS A 312 4.27 -32.71 42.79
CA LYS A 312 5.11 -32.03 43.79
C LYS A 312 4.78 -32.65 45.15
N THR A 313 5.73 -33.43 45.64
CA THR A 313 5.81 -33.94 47.01
C THR A 313 5.70 -32.78 48.01
N LYS A 314 4.86 -32.99 49.04
CA LYS A 314 4.68 -32.14 50.22
C LYS A 314 6.04 -31.64 50.75
N ARG A 315 6.21 -30.32 50.85
CA ARG A 315 7.23 -29.72 51.75
C ARG A 315 6.60 -29.57 53.13
N ALA A 316 7.25 -30.15 54.13
CA ALA A 316 6.89 -30.03 55.54
C ALA A 316 7.11 -28.60 56.06
N PRO A 317 6.34 -28.14 57.06
CA PRO A 317 6.57 -26.86 57.73
C PRO A 317 7.63 -27.02 58.83
N SER A 318 8.68 -26.21 58.80
CA SER A 318 9.60 -26.05 59.93
C SER A 318 9.71 -24.59 60.33
N HIS A 319 9.02 -24.29 61.43
CA HIS A 319 9.19 -23.25 62.47
C HIS A 319 10.64 -22.78 62.76
N PRO A 320 10.87 -21.83 63.70
CA PRO A 320 10.04 -20.73 64.22
C PRO A 320 10.78 -19.37 64.25
N ALA A 321 10.04 -18.33 64.64
CA ALA A 321 10.55 -17.00 64.99
C ALA A 321 11.54 -17.03 66.17
N ALA A 322 12.50 -16.09 66.16
CA ALA A 322 13.25 -15.70 67.35
C ALA A 322 13.00 -14.21 67.64
N PRO A 323 12.83 -13.81 68.93
CA PRO A 323 12.49 -12.45 69.33
C PRO A 323 13.71 -11.59 69.72
N LYS A 324 13.51 -10.28 69.52
CA LYS A 324 14.29 -9.10 69.96
C LYS A 324 15.68 -8.90 69.37
#